data_AF-A0A660YVH5-F1
#
_entry.id   AF-A0A660YVH5-F1
#
_cell.length_a   1.000
_cell.length_b   1.000
_cell.length_c   1.000
_cell.angle_alpha   90.00
_cell.angle_beta   90.00
_cell.angle_gamma   90.00
#
_symmetry.space_group_name_H-M   'P 1'
#
loop_
_entity.id
_entity.type
_entity.pdbx_description
1 polymer ?
#
loop_
_entity_poly.entity_id
_entity_poly.type
_entity_poly.pdbx_seq_one_letter_code
_entity_poly.pdbx_strand_id
1 'polypeptide(L)' 'GNIRKDVDGKYLVTSKFSQSSGNLVGFSSSNCLIIVNENTLNPGKGDIVECIKM' A
#
# COMPACT_ATOMS: atom_id res chain seq x y z
N GLY A 1 -2.95 -2.79 0.30
CA GLY A 1 -1.68 -2.66 -0.42
C GLY A 1 -1.02 -4.02 -0.59
N ASN A 2 -0.21 -4.18 -1.64
CA ASN A 2 0.59 -5.39 -1.87
C ASN A 2 2.08 -5.07 -1.77
N ILE A 3 2.76 -5.58 -0.74
CA ILE A 3 4.20 -5.50 -0.57
C ILE A 3 4.87 -6.64 -1.34
N ARG A 4 5.96 -6.32 -2.03
CA ARG A 4 6.90 -7.27 -2.65
C ARG A 4 8.33 -6.87 -2.33
N LYS A 5 9.22 -7.85 -2.21
CA LYS A 5 10.66 -7.60 -2.07
C LYS A 5 11.28 -7.51 -3.45
N ASP A 6 12.05 -6.45 -3.68
CA ASP A 6 12.77 -6.22 -4.94
C ASP A 6 14.15 -6.91 -4.94
N VAL A 7 14.81 -6.94 -6.09
CA VAL A 7 16.13 -7.56 -6.31
C VAL A 7 17.21 -6.98 -5.39
N ASP A 8 17.11 -5.68 -5.06
CA ASP A 8 18.03 -4.99 -4.15
C ASP A 8 17.67 -5.18 -2.66
N GLY A 9 16.69 -6.05 -2.36
CA GLY A 9 16.24 -6.36 -1.01
C GLY A 9 15.29 -5.34 -0.37
N LYS A 10 14.92 -4.29 -1.10
CA LYS A 10 13.95 -3.26 -0.66
C LYS A 10 12.52 -3.79 -0.73
N TYR A 11 11.66 -3.31 0.17
CA TYR A 11 10.23 -3.59 0.12
C TYR A 11 9.52 -2.49 -0.69
N LEU A 12 8.80 -2.90 -1.73
CA LEU A 12 8.01 -2.03 -2.59
C LEU A 12 6.52 -2.33 -2.38
N VAL A 13 5.71 -1.29 -2.26
CA VAL A 13 4.26 -1.42 -2.11
C VAL A 13 3.52 -0.92 -3.35
N THR A 14 2.44 -1.62 -3.72
CA THR A 14 1.56 -1.22 -4.82
C THR A 14 0.09 -1.22 -4.40
N SER A 15 -0.69 -0.28 -4.93
CA SER A 15 -2.14 -0.19 -4.78
C SER A 15 -2.79 -0.02 -6.16
N LYS A 16 -3.03 -1.14 -6.86
CA LYS A 16 -3.65 -1.12 -8.20
C LYS A 16 -5.17 -1.31 -8.20
N PHE A 17 -5.80 -1.32 -7.03
CA PHE A 17 -7.21 -1.67 -6.83
C PHE A 17 -7.97 -0.55 -6.13
N SER A 18 -9.27 -0.44 -6.40
CA SER A 18 -10.16 0.52 -5.74
C SER A 18 -10.09 0.34 -4.22
N GLN A 19 -9.79 1.43 -3.51
CA GLN A 19 -9.68 1.49 -2.04
C GLN A 19 -11.01 1.90 -1.38
N SER A 20 -12.12 1.89 -2.12
CA SER A 20 -13.44 2.17 -1.54
C SER A 20 -13.78 1.12 -0.47
N SER A 21 -14.38 1.56 0.63
CA SER A 21 -14.81 0.69 1.74
C SER A 21 -15.85 -0.34 1.33
N GLY A 22 -16.59 -0.11 0.24
CA GLY A 22 -17.51 -1.10 -0.34
C GLY A 22 -16.80 -2.23 -1.10
N ASN A 23 -15.49 -2.16 -1.33
CA ASN A 23 -14.72 -3.13 -2.10
C ASN A 23 -13.90 -4.07 -1.20
N LEU A 24 -14.56 -5.07 -0.61
CA LEU A 24 -13.90 -6.07 0.25
C LEU A 24 -12.97 -7.03 -0.53
N VAL A 25 -13.13 -7.16 -1.85
CA VAL A 25 -12.25 -7.99 -2.70
C VAL A 25 -10.81 -7.47 -2.69
N GLY A 26 -10.64 -6.13 -2.66
CA GLY A 26 -9.32 -5.50 -2.54
C GLY A 26 -8.64 -5.77 -1.20
N PHE A 27 -9.41 -6.02 -0.14
CA PHE A 27 -8.90 -6.36 1.19
C PHE A 27 -8.36 -7.80 1.23
N SER A 28 -9.14 -8.78 0.76
CA SER A 28 -8.74 -10.20 0.74
C SER A 28 -7.47 -10.47 -0.10
N SER A 29 -7.18 -9.62 -1.07
CA SER A 29 -6.01 -9.76 -1.95
C SER A 29 -4.82 -8.91 -1.50
N SER A 30 -4.96 -8.12 -0.43
CA SER A 30 -3.90 -7.28 0.14
C SER A 30 -3.12 -8.01 1.24
N ASN A 31 -1.87 -7.60 1.46
CA ASN A 31 -1.01 -8.10 2.54
C ASN A 31 -0.42 -6.97 3.41
N CYS A 32 -0.79 -5.72 3.13
CA CYS A 32 -0.41 -4.55 3.91
C CYS A 32 -1.49 -3.46 3.90
N LEU A 33 -1.64 -2.75 5.02
CA LEU A 33 -2.29 -1.44 5.10
C LEU A 33 -1.26 -0.31 4.94
N ILE A 34 -1.41 0.51 3.90
CA ILE A 34 -0.58 1.71 3.70
C ILE A 34 -1.13 2.82 4.58
N ILE A 35 -0.31 3.37 5.46
CA ILE A 35 -0.69 4.53 6.27
C ILE A 35 -0.41 5.79 5.44
N VAL A 36 -1.45 6.58 5.22
CA VAL A 36 -1.33 7.92 4.63
C VAL A 36 -1.51 8.93 5.75
N ASN A 37 -0.49 9.77 5.98
CA ASN A 37 -0.54 10.80 6.99
C ASN A 37 -1.61 11.84 6.61
N GLU A 38 -2.39 12.31 7.59
CA GLU A 38 -3.46 13.30 7.38
C GLU A 38 -2.99 14.59 6.71
N ASN A 39 -1.73 14.97 6.92
CA ASN A 39 -1.13 16.17 6.32
C ASN A 39 -0.59 15.93 4.90
N THR A 40 -0.66 14.69 4.40
CA THR A 40 -0.15 14.31 3.08
C THR A 40 -1.32 14.04 2.14
N LEU A 41 -1.46 14.88 1.12
CA LEU A 41 -2.61 14.85 0.20
C LEU A 41 -2.68 13.56 -0.60
N ASN A 42 -1.58 13.17 -1.26
CA ASN A 42 -1.46 11.93 -2.02
C ASN A 42 0.01 11.51 -2.08
N PRO A 43 0.38 10.31 -1.61
CA PRO A 43 1.73 9.80 -1.80
C PRO A 43 2.01 9.57 -3.29
N GLY A 44 3.15 10.08 -3.76
CA GLY A 44 3.68 9.89 -5.10
C GLY A 44 4.41 8.56 -5.27
N LYS A 45 4.72 8.20 -6.52
CA LYS A 45 5.58 7.05 -6.80
C LYS A 45 7.00 7.35 -6.34
N GLY A 46 7.56 6.47 -5.52
CA GLY A 46 8.91 6.64 -4.94
C GLY A 46 8.90 7.20 -3.53
N ASP A 47 7.76 7.69 -3.05
CA ASP A 47 7.62 8.14 -1.67
C ASP A 47 7.73 6.95 -0.70
N ILE A 48 8.36 7.23 0.45
CA ILE A 48 8.45 6.27 1.55
C ILE A 48 7.16 6.38 2.36
N VAL A 49 6.48 5.26 2.52
CA VAL A 49 5.23 5.16 3.28
C VAL A 49 5.36 4.08 4.35
N GLU A 50 4.63 4.27 5.44
CA GLU A 50 4.52 3.25 6.48
C GLU A 50 3.49 2.19 6.07
N CYS A 51 3.79 0.93 6.39
CA CYS A 51 3.01 -0.21 5.96
C CYS A 51 2.83 -1.19 7.13
N ILE A 52 1.57 -1.40 7.56
CA ILE A 52 1.24 -2.42 8.58
C ILE A 52 0.99 -3.73 7.86
N LYS A 53 1.81 -4.74 8.15
CA LYS A 53 1.66 -6.09 7.58
C LYS A 53 0.39 -6.78 8.13
N MET A 54 -0.31 -7.50 7.25
CA MET A 54 -1.48 -8.32 7.56
C MET A 54 -1.17 -9.81 7.43
#